data_AF-A0A653WE17-F1
#
_entry.id   AF-A0A653WE17-F1
#
_cell.length_a   1.000
_cell.length_b   1.000
_cell.length_c   1.000
_cell.angle_alpha   90.00
_cell.angle_beta   90.00
_cell.angle_gamma   90.00
#
_symmetry.space_group_name_H-M   'P 1'
#
loop_
_entity.id
_entity.type
_entity.pdbx_description
1 polymer ?
#
loop_
_entity_poly.entity_id
_entity_poly.type
_entity_poly.pdbx_seq_one_letter_code
_entity_poly.pdbx_strand_id
1 'polypeptide(L)'
;MTEIREVLDHVIFHYHFYGHTGEAFKQETDFNGITQSIKVKELEFNESGILEKGSMIILTKENGELSIETVDQKLTNKMTKFNWKSE
;
A
#
# COMPACT_ATOMS: atom_id res chain seq x y z
N MET A 1 -14.63 -10.17 -4.39
CA MET A 1 -15.52 -9.01 -4.63
C MET A 1 -15.63 -8.84 -6.13
N THR A 2 -16.75 -9.26 -6.69
CA THR A 2 -17.02 -9.17 -8.13
C THR A 2 -17.21 -7.71 -8.56
N GLU A 3 -17.68 -6.88 -7.64
CA GLU A 3 -18.04 -5.48 -7.84
C GLU A 3 -16.81 -4.61 -8.15
N ILE A 4 -15.69 -4.83 -7.46
CA ILE A 4 -14.43 -4.09 -7.73
C ILE A 4 -13.86 -4.49 -9.09
N ARG A 5 -14.01 -5.77 -9.47
CA ARG A 5 -13.48 -6.26 -10.74
C ARG A 5 -14.16 -5.61 -11.93
N GLU A 6 -15.50 -5.54 -11.91
CA GLU A 6 -16.27 -4.86 -12.97
C GLU A 6 -15.80 -3.41 -13.14
N VAL A 7 -15.58 -2.68 -12.04
CA VAL A 7 -15.11 -1.30 -12.09
C VAL A 7 -13.70 -1.19 -12.68
N LEU A 8 -12.77 -2.08 -12.31
CA LEU A 8 -11.41 -2.11 -12.86
C LEU A 8 -11.34 -2.50 -14.34
N ASP A 9 -12.33 -3.25 -14.84
CA ASP A 9 -12.45 -3.61 -16.25
C ASP A 9 -13.07 -2.49 -17.09
N HIS A 10 -13.97 -1.70 -16.52
CA HIS A 10 -14.72 -0.67 -17.24
C HIS A 10 -14.13 0.73 -17.10
N VAL A 11 -13.25 0.96 -16.13
CA VAL A 11 -12.64 2.27 -15.87
C VAL A 11 -11.12 2.14 -15.77
N ILE A 12 -10.41 3.02 -16.48
CA ILE A 12 -8.96 3.05 -16.49
C ILE A 12 -8.45 3.82 -15.27
N PHE A 13 -8.04 3.08 -14.24
CA PHE A 13 -7.28 3.62 -13.12
C PHE A 13 -5.78 3.41 -13.35
N HIS A 14 -4.97 4.41 -13.00
CA HIS A 14 -3.51 4.24 -12.96
C HIS A 14 -3.10 3.34 -11.79
N TYR A 15 -3.72 3.53 -10.62
CA TYR A 15 -3.46 2.76 -9.41
C TYR A 15 -4.75 2.30 -8.76
N HIS A 16 -4.75 1.07 -8.27
CA HIS A 16 -5.76 0.50 -7.39
C HIS A 16 -5.09 0.07 -6.08
N PHE A 17 -5.43 0.75 -4.99
CA PHE A 17 -4.89 0.44 -3.66
C PHE A 17 -5.90 -0.38 -2.87
N TYR A 18 -5.45 -1.47 -2.26
CA TYR A 18 -6.28 -2.31 -1.41
C TYR A 18 -5.49 -2.88 -0.23
N GLY A 19 -6.21 -3.37 0.78
CA GLY A 19 -5.66 -3.94 2.01
C GLY A 19 -6.69 -4.78 2.75
N HIS A 20 -6.47 -5.05 4.04
CA HIS A 20 -7.36 -5.90 4.87
C HIS A 20 -7.56 -7.31 4.29
N THR A 21 -6.55 -7.85 3.61
CA THR A 21 -6.56 -9.21 3.08
C THR A 21 -5.75 -10.18 3.94
N GLY A 22 -4.94 -9.65 4.88
CA GLY A 22 -3.97 -10.44 5.65
C GLY A 22 -2.73 -10.83 4.84
N GLU A 23 -2.68 -10.48 3.56
CA GLU A 23 -1.56 -10.80 2.68
C GLU A 23 -0.42 -9.78 2.80
N ALA A 24 0.76 -10.21 2.36
CA ALA A 24 1.94 -9.35 2.29
C ALA A 24 1.75 -8.18 1.31
N PHE A 25 2.59 -7.17 1.46
CA PHE A 25 2.68 -6.09 0.47
C PHE A 25 2.99 -6.66 -0.92
N LYS A 26 2.26 -6.18 -1.93
CA LYS A 26 2.43 -6.62 -3.32
C LYS A 26 2.12 -5.48 -4.27
N GLN A 27 2.86 -5.42 -5.37
CA GLN A 27 2.58 -4.55 -6.50
C GLN A 27 2.58 -5.39 -7.77
N GLU A 28 1.52 -5.29 -8.57
CA GLU A 28 1.40 -5.99 -9.83
C GLU A 28 0.54 -5.24 -10.84
N THR A 29 0.82 -5.46 -12.12
CA THR A 29 -0.09 -5.04 -13.18
C THR A 29 -1.34 -5.91 -13.12
N ASP A 30 -2.50 -5.25 -13.08
CA ASP A 30 -3.79 -5.91 -13.09
C ASP A 30 -4.05 -6.61 -14.44
N PHE A 31 -5.03 -7.51 -14.50
CA PHE A 31 -5.42 -8.26 -15.69
C PHE A 31 -5.82 -7.37 -16.88
N ASN A 32 -6.25 -6.12 -16.65
CA ASN A 32 -6.55 -5.18 -17.73
C ASN A 32 -5.29 -4.65 -18.44
N GLY A 33 -4.09 -4.95 -17.93
CA GLY A 33 -2.80 -4.57 -18.51
C GLY A 33 -2.39 -3.11 -18.30
N ILE A 34 -3.23 -2.30 -17.64
CA ILE A 34 -3.03 -0.85 -17.48
C ILE A 34 -2.89 -0.47 -16.00
N THR A 35 -3.79 -0.96 -15.16
CA THR A 35 -3.84 -0.59 -13.75
C THR A 35 -2.72 -1.25 -12.96
N GLN A 36 -2.05 -0.50 -12.09
CA GLN A 36 -1.15 -1.05 -11.08
C GLN A 36 -1.95 -1.31 -9.80
N SER A 37 -2.15 -2.58 -9.49
CA SER A 37 -2.80 -3.04 -8.26
C SER A 37 -1.77 -3.18 -7.15
N ILE A 38 -2.02 -2.48 -6.05
CA ILE A 38 -1.10 -2.33 -4.93
C ILE A 38 -1.80 -2.79 -3.66
N LYS A 39 -1.37 -3.97 -3.18
CA LYS A 39 -1.71 -4.45 -1.86
C LYS A 39 -0.83 -3.72 -0.85
N VAL A 40 -1.41 -2.79 -0.10
CA VAL A 40 -0.76 -2.13 1.05
C VAL A 40 -0.80 -3.06 2.26
N LYS A 41 0.35 -3.31 2.90
CA LYS A 41 0.38 -4.10 4.14
C LYS A 41 -0.42 -3.40 5.23
N GLU A 42 -1.12 -4.17 6.06
CA GLU A 42 -1.90 -3.65 7.18
C GLU A 42 -1.02 -2.83 8.12
N LEU A 43 -1.58 -1.74 8.65
CA LEU A 43 -0.92 -0.89 9.63
C LEU A 43 -0.98 -1.56 11.02
N GLU A 44 -0.25 -2.65 11.16
CA GLU A 44 -0.18 -3.45 12.38
C GLU A 44 1.26 -3.78 12.73
N PHE A 45 1.55 -3.82 14.03
CA PHE A 45 2.86 -4.25 14.51
C PHE A 45 2.96 -5.77 14.43
N ASN A 46 4.03 -6.27 13.83
CA ASN A 46 4.35 -7.69 13.84
C ASN A 46 4.78 -8.17 15.25
N GLU A 47 5.17 -9.45 15.35
CA GLU A 47 5.62 -10.05 16.61
C GLU A 47 6.83 -9.35 17.23
N SER A 48 7.67 -8.72 16.41
CA SER A 48 8.81 -7.90 16.86
C SER A 48 8.43 -6.47 17.24
N GLY A 49 7.15 -6.09 17.14
CA GLY A 49 6.64 -4.77 17.50
C GLY A 49 6.90 -3.67 16.47
N ILE A 50 7.25 -4.02 15.22
CA ILE A 50 7.53 -3.06 14.15
C ILE A 50 6.51 -3.17 13.01
N LEU A 51 6.39 -2.12 12.19
CA LEU A 51 5.60 -2.15 10.96
C LEU A 51 6.41 -2.83 9.85
N GLU A 52 5.79 -3.74 9.12
CA GLU A 52 6.42 -4.43 8.00
C GLU A 52 6.56 -3.52 6.76
N LYS A 53 7.44 -3.90 5.82
CA LYS A 53 7.62 -3.16 4.58
C LYS A 53 6.30 -3.07 3.82
N GLY A 54 6.02 -1.90 3.24
CA GLY A 54 4.79 -1.67 2.47
C GLY A 54 3.56 -1.37 3.32
N SER A 55 3.73 -1.18 4.65
CA SER A 55 2.65 -0.67 5.52
C SER A 55 2.36 0.82 5.31
N MET A 56 3.26 1.52 4.62
CA MET A 56 3.11 2.92 4.24
C MET A 56 3.71 3.16 2.86
N ILE A 57 2.97 3.91 2.04
CA ILE A 57 3.33 4.23 0.65
C ILE A 57 3.03 5.71 0.45
N ILE A 58 3.88 6.40 -0.30
CA ILE A 58 3.65 7.77 -0.74
C ILE A 58 3.28 7.72 -2.22
N LEU A 59 2.15 8.32 -2.57
CA LEU A 59 1.77 8.62 -3.96
C LEU A 59 2.02 10.11 -4.19
N THR A 60 2.96 10.42 -5.07
CA THR A 60 3.28 11.78 -5.47
C THR A 60 2.64 12.07 -6.82
N LYS A 61 2.00 13.24 -6.92
CA LYS A 61 1.51 13.79 -8.19
C LYS A 61 2.22 15.10 -8.47
N GLU A 62 3.06 15.12 -9.49
CA GLU A 62 3.83 16.30 -9.87
C GLU A 62 3.76 16.49 -11.39
N ASN A 63 3.44 17.70 -11.85
CA ASN A 63 3.32 18.03 -13.28
C ASN A 63 2.44 17.08 -14.12
N GLY A 64 1.46 16.44 -13.48
CA GLY A 64 0.57 15.46 -14.13
C GLY A 64 1.09 14.03 -14.15
N GLU A 65 2.34 13.81 -13.75
CA GLU A 65 2.92 12.49 -13.55
C GLU A 65 2.61 11.95 -12.16
N LEU A 66 2.43 10.64 -12.06
CA LEU A 66 2.22 9.94 -10.81
C LEU A 66 3.43 9.04 -10.54
N SER A 67 3.92 9.07 -9.30
CA SER A 67 4.96 8.15 -8.83
C SER A 67 4.59 7.62 -7.46
N ILE A 68 5.03 6.40 -7.16
CA ILE A 68 4.82 5.78 -5.86
C ILE A 68 6.16 5.36 -5.27
N GLU A 69 6.26 5.43 -3.95
CA GLU A 69 7.38 4.88 -3.22
C GLU A 69 6.92 4.21 -1.93
N THR A 70 7.59 3.09 -1.59
CA THR A 70 7.41 2.47 -0.27
C THR A 70 8.25 3.22 0.73
N VAL A 71 7.65 3.66 1.83
CA VAL A 71 8.37 4.39 2.88
C VAL A 71 9.40 3.48 3.55
N ASP A 72 10.62 3.99 3.75
CA ASP A 72 11.68 3.26 4.45
C ASP A 72 11.27 2.94 5.89
N GLN A 73 11.49 1.70 6.29
CA GLN A 73 11.22 1.23 7.66
C GLN A 73 12.02 1.97 8.73
N LYS A 74 13.15 2.61 8.38
CA LYS A 74 13.86 3.54 9.28
C LYS A 74 13.00 4.74 9.69
N LEU A 75 12.06 5.16 8.85
CA LEU A 75 11.11 6.22 9.17
C LEU A 75 9.90 5.65 9.90
N THR A 76 9.25 4.61 9.35
CA THR A 76 8.02 4.07 9.94
C THR A 76 8.23 3.46 11.31
N ASN A 77 9.42 2.91 11.59
CA ASN A 77 9.73 2.25 12.86
C ASN A 77 10.47 3.16 13.86
N LYS A 78 10.46 4.49 13.68
CA LYS A 78 10.74 5.44 14.78
C LYS A 78 9.71 5.26 15.90
N MET A 79 8.46 5.02 15.51
CA MET A 79 7.37 4.60 16.38
C MET A 79 7.12 3.10 16.19
N THR A 80 7.29 2.35 17.26
CA THR A 80 7.10 0.91 17.41
C THR A 80 5.98 0.66 18.39
N LYS A 81 5.54 -0.60 18.52
CA LYS A 81 4.55 -1.02 19.52
C LYS A 81 4.89 -0.58 20.95
N PHE A 82 6.17 -0.38 21.25
CA PHE A 82 6.68 -0.11 22.60
C PHE A 82 6.79 1.38 22.94
N ASN A 83 6.86 2.27 21.95
CA ASN A 83 7.06 3.71 22.18
C ASN A 83 6.02 4.63 21.51
N TRP A 84 5.14 4.10 20.65
CA TRP A 84 4.16 4.93 19.91
C TRP A 84 3.14 5.69 20.78
N LYS A 85 2.93 5.27 22.03
CA LYS A 85 2.01 5.93 22.98
C LYS A 85 2.69 6.97 23.88
N SER A 86 4.02 7.01 23.85
CA SER A 86 4.82 7.80 24.79
C SER A 86 5.44 9.03 24.12
N GLU A 87 5.22 9.21 22.82
CA GLU A 87 5.53 10.44 22.08
C GLU A 87 4.34 11.40 22.06
#